data_AF-A0A352A391-F1
#
_entry.id   AF-A0A352A391-F1
#
_cell.length_a   1.000
_cell.length_b   1.000
_cell.length_c   1.000
_cell.angle_alpha   90.00
_cell.angle_beta   90.00
_cell.angle_gamma   90.00
#
_symmetry.space_group_name_H-M   'P 1'
#
loop_
_entity.id
_entity.type
_entity.pdbx_description
1 polymer ?
#
loop_
_entity_poly.entity_id
_entity_poly.type
_entity_poly.pdbx_seq_one_letter_code
_entity_poly.pdbx_strand_id
1 'polypeptide(L)'
;MYNLDEIKLQNQQDCLTRMYMEVAGSIYENAGRKAEGIIREAVRRYGADRGKELKEKHLNNGVKTNLLSLFTVGCDCKDDPRLRKNIIEQNEQVRLWEVYTCPMADMWNRNGKGKLGSFYCEEWTHALVNAYTEEKGQTNLSNTLTCKRDNFCRFSVYFRPANLTDEKKALCFGENKEASVKNALHTMETVDFKQGINSMFIKLYYYLLEVSKERLGEEGVCIVALGLRKLAQSTASAITIQADHTGNPIDQKFIDKNFPLNIDSNKEPLWESYNNHNAKELIDINFLIPLRKQLGI
;
A
#
# COMPACT_ATOMS: atom_id res chain seq x y z
N MET A 1 5.85 23.92 -8.03
CA MET A 1 7.14 23.25 -8.30
C MET A 1 7.53 22.53 -7.02
N TYR A 2 7.83 21.23 -7.08
CA TYR A 2 8.18 20.44 -5.89
C TYR A 2 9.66 20.63 -5.54
N ASN A 3 10.00 20.57 -4.26
CA ASN A 3 11.38 20.60 -3.81
C ASN A 3 12.05 19.21 -3.91
N LEU A 4 13.37 19.15 -3.71
CA LEU A 4 14.13 17.90 -3.83
C LEU A 4 13.74 16.83 -2.80
N ASP A 5 13.25 17.22 -1.63
CA ASP A 5 12.79 16.25 -0.62
C ASP A 5 11.45 15.65 -1.03
N GLU A 6 10.52 16.47 -1.53
CA GLU A 6 9.24 16.02 -2.07
C GLU A 6 9.42 15.08 -3.27
N ILE A 7 10.40 15.35 -4.15
CA ILE A 7 10.70 14.48 -5.29
C ILE A 7 11.12 13.07 -4.84
N LYS A 8 11.89 12.95 -3.75
CA LYS A 8 12.29 11.63 -3.20
C LYS A 8 11.09 10.82 -2.76
N LEU A 9 10.13 11.46 -2.09
CA LEU A 9 8.88 10.81 -1.65
C LEU A 9 8.06 10.33 -2.86
N GLN A 10 7.97 11.17 -3.91
CA GLN A 10 7.28 10.81 -5.15
C GLN A 10 7.94 9.60 -5.83
N ASN A 11 9.27 9.56 -5.90
CA ASN A 11 10.02 8.47 -6.51
C ASN A 11 9.77 7.13 -5.79
N GLN A 12 9.76 7.16 -4.46
CA GLN A 12 9.46 5.99 -3.64
C GLN A 12 8.01 5.51 -3.86
N GLN A 13 7.03 6.41 -3.82
CA GLN A 13 5.61 6.09 -4.09
C GLN A 13 5.39 5.54 -5.51
N ASP A 14 6.07 6.10 -6.51
CA ASP A 14 5.99 5.68 -7.89
C ASP A 14 6.53 4.25 -8.07
N CYS A 15 7.57 3.87 -7.33
CA CYS A 15 8.10 2.52 -7.35
C CYS A 15 7.09 1.48 -6.81
N LEU A 16 6.40 1.76 -5.71
CA LEU A 16 5.30 0.92 -5.20
C LEU A 16 4.17 0.78 -6.24
N THR A 17 3.76 1.92 -6.81
CA THR A 17 2.69 1.98 -7.80
C THR A 17 3.01 1.16 -9.06
N ARG A 18 4.28 1.24 -9.50
CA ARG A 18 4.82 0.48 -10.63
C ARG A 18 4.90 -1.01 -10.32
N MET A 19 5.32 -1.40 -9.12
CA MET A 19 5.32 -2.81 -8.71
C MET A 19 3.94 -3.44 -8.88
N TYR A 20 2.91 -2.80 -8.32
CA TYR A 20 1.55 -3.30 -8.46
C TYR A 20 1.15 -3.40 -9.94
N MET A 21 1.44 -2.36 -10.73
CA MET A 21 1.10 -2.32 -12.15
C MET A 21 1.74 -3.46 -12.95
N GLU A 22 3.03 -3.72 -12.76
CA GLU A 22 3.78 -4.73 -13.53
C GLU A 22 3.45 -6.15 -13.07
N VAL A 23 3.37 -6.39 -11.76
CA VAL A 23 3.08 -7.74 -11.21
C VAL A 23 1.61 -8.10 -11.45
N ALA A 24 0.67 -7.23 -11.09
CA ALA A 24 -0.75 -7.48 -11.35
C ALA A 24 -1.04 -7.50 -12.86
N GLY A 25 -0.32 -6.69 -13.66
CA GLY A 25 -0.40 -6.74 -15.11
C GLY A 25 0.02 -8.08 -15.69
N SER A 26 1.12 -8.65 -15.20
CA SER A 26 1.56 -10.00 -15.57
C SER A 26 0.51 -11.06 -15.22
N ILE A 27 -0.08 -10.99 -14.02
CA ILE A 27 -1.17 -11.88 -13.61
C ILE A 27 -2.37 -11.73 -14.55
N TYR A 28 -2.78 -10.50 -14.84
CA TYR A 28 -3.91 -10.20 -15.73
C TYR A 28 -3.73 -10.73 -17.15
N GLU A 29 -2.50 -10.65 -17.67
CA GLU A 29 -2.17 -11.08 -19.03
C GLU A 29 -2.06 -12.61 -19.16
N ASN A 30 -1.68 -13.33 -18.09
CA ASN A 30 -1.31 -14.75 -18.18
C ASN A 30 -2.21 -15.72 -17.40
N ALA A 31 -2.97 -15.28 -16.39
CA ALA A 31 -3.80 -16.16 -15.56
C ALA A 31 -5.21 -16.43 -16.13
N GLY A 32 -5.49 -15.95 -17.35
CA GLY A 32 -6.76 -16.12 -18.03
C GLY A 32 -7.96 -15.63 -17.20
N ARG A 33 -9.05 -16.40 -17.16
CA ARG A 33 -10.30 -16.02 -16.47
C ARG A 33 -10.17 -15.89 -14.95
N LYS A 34 -9.10 -16.45 -14.34
CA LYS A 34 -8.88 -16.39 -12.89
C LYS A 34 -8.20 -15.09 -12.44
N ALA A 35 -7.65 -14.31 -13.37
CA ALA A 35 -6.72 -13.24 -13.05
C ALA A 35 -7.31 -12.14 -12.15
N GLU A 36 -8.50 -11.63 -12.46
CA GLU A 36 -9.16 -10.61 -11.64
C GLU A 36 -9.41 -11.12 -10.21
N GLY A 37 -9.85 -12.37 -10.06
CA GLY A 37 -10.07 -12.98 -8.75
C GLY A 37 -8.79 -13.10 -7.92
N ILE A 38 -7.67 -13.47 -8.56
CA ILE A 38 -6.35 -13.54 -7.91
C ILE A 38 -5.91 -12.16 -7.42
N ILE A 39 -5.97 -11.15 -8.29
CA ILE A 39 -5.49 -9.80 -7.98
C ILE A 39 -6.32 -9.17 -6.85
N ARG A 40 -7.65 -9.25 -6.94
CA ARG A 40 -8.55 -8.71 -5.90
C ARG A 40 -8.36 -9.41 -4.55
N GLU A 41 -8.21 -10.72 -4.56
CA GLU A 41 -7.97 -11.49 -3.33
C GLU A 41 -6.62 -11.12 -2.69
N ALA A 42 -5.57 -10.96 -3.48
CA ALA A 42 -4.27 -10.49 -2.98
C ALA A 42 -4.38 -9.11 -2.31
N VAL A 43 -5.10 -8.17 -2.95
CA VAL A 43 -5.33 -6.83 -2.37
C VAL A 43 -6.16 -6.92 -1.09
N ARG A 44 -7.18 -7.79 -1.02
CA ARG A 44 -7.97 -8.01 0.20
C ARG A 44 -7.10 -8.56 1.33
N ARG A 45 -6.29 -9.58 1.08
CA ARG A 45 -5.39 -10.13 2.11
C ARG A 45 -4.40 -9.10 2.62
N TYR A 46 -3.82 -8.32 1.70
CA TYR A 46 -2.95 -7.20 2.06
C TYR A 46 -3.65 -6.15 2.92
N GLY A 47 -4.85 -5.70 2.53
CA GLY A 47 -5.63 -4.75 3.32
C GLY A 47 -6.00 -5.31 4.70
N ALA A 48 -6.42 -6.58 4.76
CA ALA A 48 -6.81 -7.24 6.00
C ALA A 48 -5.65 -7.41 6.97
N ASP A 49 -4.49 -7.84 6.47
CA ASP A 49 -3.23 -7.94 7.23
C ASP A 49 -2.90 -6.60 7.89
N ARG A 50 -2.86 -5.53 7.09
CA ARG A 50 -2.62 -4.18 7.56
C ARG A 50 -3.64 -3.73 8.63
N GLY A 51 -4.91 -4.08 8.45
CA GLY A 51 -5.97 -3.75 9.41
C GLY A 51 -5.80 -4.47 10.75
N LYS A 52 -5.38 -5.73 10.74
CA LYS A 52 -5.08 -6.51 11.96
C LYS A 52 -3.89 -5.94 12.70
N GLU A 53 -2.79 -5.69 11.99
CA GLU A 53 -1.58 -5.12 12.60
C GLU A 53 -1.83 -3.76 13.25
N LEU A 54 -2.55 -2.87 12.56
CA LEU A 54 -2.90 -1.57 13.13
C LEU A 54 -3.77 -1.71 14.38
N LYS A 55 -4.73 -2.64 14.35
CA LYS A 55 -5.58 -2.90 15.50
C LYS A 55 -4.75 -3.41 16.68
N GLU A 56 -3.91 -4.41 16.47
CA GLU A 56 -3.03 -4.97 17.51
C GLU A 56 -2.08 -3.90 18.06
N LYS A 57 -1.48 -3.10 17.19
CA LYS A 57 -0.63 -1.97 17.58
C LYS A 57 -1.42 -0.98 18.45
N HIS A 58 -2.64 -0.62 18.07
CA HIS A 58 -3.48 0.28 18.87
C HIS A 58 -3.86 -0.31 20.22
N LEU A 59 -4.27 -1.59 20.27
CA LEU A 59 -4.59 -2.27 21.53
C LEU A 59 -3.39 -2.32 22.48
N ASN A 60 -2.21 -2.69 21.97
CA ASN A 60 -0.97 -2.77 22.76
C ASN A 60 -0.50 -1.42 23.30
N ASN A 61 -0.93 -0.32 22.68
CA ASN A 61 -0.62 1.05 23.11
C ASN A 61 -1.79 1.72 23.85
N GLY A 62 -2.83 0.97 24.21
CA GLY A 62 -4.00 1.51 24.92
C GLY A 62 -4.81 2.51 24.10
N VAL A 63 -4.73 2.47 22.77
CA VAL A 63 -5.46 3.36 21.85
C VAL A 63 -6.81 2.74 21.49
N LYS A 64 -7.87 3.55 21.50
CA LYS A 64 -9.20 3.08 21.08
C LYS A 64 -9.17 2.56 19.64
N THR A 65 -9.84 1.45 19.37
CA THR A 65 -9.90 0.83 18.03
C THR A 65 -11.10 1.30 17.22
N ASN A 66 -11.25 2.63 17.05
CA ASN A 66 -12.32 3.26 16.28
C ASN A 66 -11.80 3.93 14.99
N LEU A 67 -12.68 4.55 14.19
CA LEU A 67 -12.28 5.13 12.90
C LEU A 67 -11.42 6.36 13.04
N LEU A 68 -11.58 7.15 14.11
CA LEU A 68 -10.71 8.29 14.34
C LEU A 68 -9.27 7.79 14.48
N SER A 69 -9.05 6.82 15.36
CA SER A 69 -7.72 6.24 15.56
C SER A 69 -7.16 5.59 14.29
N LEU A 70 -7.97 4.82 13.54
CA LEU A 70 -7.54 4.17 12.30
C LEU A 70 -6.95 5.16 11.28
N PHE A 71 -7.56 6.35 11.15
CA PHE A 71 -7.20 7.32 10.13
C PHE A 71 -6.28 8.45 10.62
N THR A 72 -5.94 8.49 11.91
CA THR A 72 -5.05 9.52 12.47
C THR A 72 -3.82 8.97 13.20
N VAL A 73 -3.92 7.83 13.86
CA VAL A 73 -2.85 7.27 14.70
C VAL A 73 -2.12 6.19 13.91
N GLY A 74 -0.78 6.24 13.88
CA GLY A 74 0.01 5.22 13.18
C GLY A 74 -0.26 5.15 11.67
N CYS A 75 -0.69 6.26 11.06
CA CYS A 75 -0.80 6.33 9.61
C CYS A 75 0.61 6.32 9.02
N ASP A 76 1.09 5.12 8.68
CA ASP A 76 2.48 4.81 8.30
C ASP A 76 2.93 5.43 6.97
N CYS A 77 2.22 6.42 6.44
CA CYS A 77 2.65 7.16 5.26
C CYS A 77 2.27 8.63 5.43
N LYS A 78 3.27 9.51 5.38
CA LYS A 78 3.01 10.92 5.04
C LYS A 78 2.35 10.93 3.66
N ASP A 79 1.44 11.86 3.42
CA ASP A 79 0.80 11.93 2.10
C ASP A 79 1.85 12.28 1.03
N ASP A 80 1.87 11.54 -0.07
CA ASP A 80 2.63 11.92 -1.27
C ASP A 80 2.28 13.39 -1.62
N PRO A 81 3.27 14.25 -1.93
CA PRO A 81 3.04 15.69 -2.14
C PRO A 81 2.15 16.00 -3.34
N ARG A 82 1.83 15.02 -4.19
CA ARG A 82 0.87 15.12 -5.31
C ARG A 82 -0.56 14.74 -4.89
N LEU A 83 -0.76 14.11 -3.74
CA LEU A 83 -2.08 13.74 -3.22
C LEU A 83 -2.82 15.02 -2.78
N ARG A 84 -4.05 15.21 -3.28
CA ARG A 84 -4.96 16.25 -2.82
C ARG A 84 -6.25 15.59 -2.37
N LYS A 85 -6.60 15.77 -1.11
CA LYS A 85 -7.79 15.19 -0.50
C LYS A 85 -8.53 16.23 0.35
N ASN A 86 -9.84 16.07 0.46
CA ASN A 86 -10.67 16.87 1.35
C ASN A 86 -11.38 15.95 2.36
N ILE A 87 -11.21 16.27 3.64
CA ILE A 87 -11.87 15.56 4.74
C ILE A 87 -13.19 16.26 5.01
N ILE A 88 -14.30 15.58 4.77
CA ILE A 88 -15.65 16.14 4.96
C ILE A 88 -16.11 15.90 6.39
N GLU A 89 -15.91 14.68 6.88
CA GLU A 89 -16.25 14.30 8.25
C GLU A 89 -15.23 13.30 8.79
N GLN A 90 -14.80 13.50 10.04
CA GLN A 90 -13.96 12.55 10.76
C GLN A 90 -14.27 12.59 12.25
N ASN A 91 -14.72 11.46 12.79
CA ASN A 91 -14.93 11.22 14.21
C ASN A 91 -14.75 9.72 14.51
N GLU A 92 -15.03 9.30 15.74
CA GLU A 92 -14.83 7.89 16.15
C GLU A 92 -15.67 6.90 15.30
N GLN A 93 -16.82 7.32 14.77
CA GLN A 93 -17.77 6.45 14.07
C GLN A 93 -17.79 6.64 12.55
N VAL A 94 -17.30 7.76 12.05
CA VAL A 94 -17.47 8.16 10.65
C VAL A 94 -16.18 8.73 10.08
N ARG A 95 -15.87 8.34 8.85
CA ARG A 95 -14.83 8.94 8.03
C ARG A 95 -15.32 9.12 6.59
N LEU A 96 -15.51 10.38 6.18
CA LEU A 96 -15.91 10.76 4.82
C LEU A 96 -14.83 11.65 4.19
N TRP A 97 -14.37 11.31 2.99
CA TRP A 97 -13.38 12.12 2.30
C TRP A 97 -13.45 11.96 0.78
N GLU A 98 -12.85 12.94 0.11
CA GLU A 98 -12.68 12.97 -1.33
C GLU A 98 -11.20 13.04 -1.69
N VAL A 99 -10.83 12.42 -2.81
CA VAL A 99 -9.47 12.52 -3.38
C VAL A 99 -9.59 13.12 -4.78
N TYR A 100 -8.97 14.28 -4.98
CA TYR A 100 -9.01 15.02 -6.24
C TYR A 100 -7.82 14.73 -7.14
N THR A 101 -6.66 14.42 -6.55
CA THR A 101 -5.47 14.00 -7.29
C THR A 101 -4.86 12.81 -6.57
N CYS A 102 -4.60 11.72 -7.30
CA CYS A 102 -4.00 10.50 -6.77
C CYS A 102 -2.82 10.08 -7.65
N PRO A 103 -1.59 10.02 -7.13
CA PRO A 103 -0.41 9.64 -7.92
C PRO A 103 -0.52 8.21 -8.48
N MET A 104 -1.15 7.30 -7.73
CA MET A 104 -1.34 5.92 -8.16
C MET A 104 -2.28 5.84 -9.38
N ALA A 105 -3.46 6.44 -9.28
CA ALA A 105 -4.44 6.46 -10.35
C ALA A 105 -3.89 7.15 -11.61
N ASP A 106 -3.19 8.27 -11.44
CA ASP A 106 -2.57 9.00 -12.53
C ASP A 106 -1.51 8.17 -13.27
N MET A 107 -0.59 7.50 -12.54
CA MET A 107 0.37 6.57 -13.16
C MET A 107 -0.34 5.44 -13.91
N TRP A 108 -1.30 4.76 -13.30
CA TRP A 108 -1.99 3.63 -13.94
C TRP A 108 -2.75 4.07 -15.18
N ASN A 109 -3.45 5.20 -15.12
CA ASN A 109 -4.20 5.73 -16.27
C ASN A 109 -3.27 6.12 -17.42
N ARG A 110 -2.15 6.81 -17.14
CA ARG A 110 -1.16 7.19 -18.15
C ARG A 110 -0.52 5.99 -18.85
N ASN A 111 -0.50 4.82 -18.21
CA ASN A 111 -0.01 3.56 -18.77
C ASN A 111 -1.13 2.66 -19.35
N GLY A 112 -2.38 3.16 -19.44
CA GLY A 112 -3.52 2.38 -19.94
C GLY A 112 -3.95 1.23 -19.01
N LYS A 113 -3.48 1.23 -17.75
CA LYS A 113 -3.73 0.20 -16.74
C LYS A 113 -4.77 0.63 -15.68
N GLY A 114 -5.61 1.62 -15.98
CA GLY A 114 -6.66 2.11 -15.06
C GLY A 114 -7.60 1.01 -14.54
N LYS A 115 -7.95 0.02 -15.38
CA LYS A 115 -8.75 -1.14 -14.96
C LYS A 115 -8.03 -1.98 -13.88
N LEU A 116 -6.72 -2.22 -14.01
CA LEU A 116 -5.96 -2.89 -12.95
C LEU A 116 -5.97 -2.06 -11.67
N GLY A 117 -5.77 -0.75 -11.79
CA GLY A 117 -5.87 0.17 -10.67
C GLY A 117 -7.21 0.11 -9.92
N SER A 118 -8.32 -0.10 -10.64
CA SER A 118 -9.65 -0.24 -10.01
C SER A 118 -9.73 -1.42 -9.04
N PHE A 119 -9.04 -2.54 -9.31
CA PHE A 119 -9.00 -3.69 -8.42
C PHE A 119 -8.34 -3.35 -7.08
N TYR A 120 -7.29 -2.52 -7.10
CA TYR A 120 -6.68 -2.04 -5.86
C TYR A 120 -7.64 -1.13 -5.09
N CYS A 121 -8.17 -0.10 -5.77
CA CYS A 121 -9.00 0.93 -5.14
C CYS A 121 -10.26 0.36 -4.51
N GLU A 122 -10.93 -0.58 -5.19
CA GLU A 122 -12.20 -1.18 -4.75
C GLU A 122 -12.04 -2.11 -3.54
N GLU A 123 -10.88 -2.74 -3.36
CA GLU A 123 -10.72 -3.81 -2.36
C GLU A 123 -9.98 -3.34 -1.10
N TRP A 124 -8.93 -2.51 -1.26
CA TRP A 124 -7.96 -2.28 -0.19
C TRP A 124 -8.57 -1.60 1.04
N THR A 125 -9.28 -0.48 0.88
CA THR A 125 -9.89 0.24 2.01
C THR A 125 -11.01 -0.57 2.66
N HIS A 126 -11.74 -1.37 1.88
CA HIS A 126 -12.77 -2.27 2.40
C HIS A 126 -12.14 -3.32 3.31
N ALA A 127 -11.09 -4.01 2.85
CA ALA A 127 -10.43 -5.04 3.63
C ALA A 127 -9.73 -4.49 4.88
N LEU A 128 -9.08 -3.33 4.77
CA LEU A 128 -8.46 -2.62 5.90
C LEU A 128 -9.47 -2.35 7.01
N VAL A 129 -10.58 -1.69 6.66
CA VAL A 129 -11.62 -1.33 7.63
C VAL A 129 -12.28 -2.58 8.21
N ASN A 130 -12.61 -3.56 7.36
CA ASN A 130 -13.24 -4.80 7.81
C ASN A 130 -12.37 -5.51 8.84
N ALA A 131 -11.07 -5.71 8.56
CA ALA A 131 -10.19 -6.39 9.49
C ALA A 131 -9.98 -5.61 10.79
N TYR A 132 -9.78 -4.29 10.69
CA TYR A 132 -9.57 -3.42 11.85
C TYR A 132 -10.81 -3.37 12.77
N THR A 133 -12.01 -3.41 12.20
CA THR A 133 -13.29 -3.31 12.91
C THR A 133 -13.98 -4.66 13.16
N GLU A 134 -13.30 -5.78 12.90
CA GLU A 134 -13.86 -7.15 12.99
C GLU A 134 -15.19 -7.31 12.24
N GLU A 135 -15.20 -6.85 11.00
CA GLU A 135 -16.30 -6.96 10.04
C GLU A 135 -17.56 -6.18 10.46
N LYS A 136 -17.44 -5.24 11.39
CA LYS A 136 -18.55 -4.38 11.84
C LYS A 136 -18.56 -2.99 11.19
N GLY A 137 -17.44 -2.59 10.59
CA GLY A 137 -17.32 -1.40 9.77
C GLY A 137 -17.93 -1.60 8.39
N GLN A 138 -18.34 -0.50 7.78
CA GLN A 138 -18.89 -0.46 6.44
C GLN A 138 -18.10 0.57 5.65
N THR A 139 -17.58 0.17 4.49
CA THR A 139 -16.88 1.04 3.55
C THR A 139 -17.70 1.12 2.28
N ASN A 140 -17.79 2.30 1.69
CA ASN A 140 -18.33 2.53 0.36
C ASN A 140 -17.37 3.42 -0.44
N LEU A 141 -17.13 3.02 -1.69
CA LEU A 141 -16.35 3.76 -2.68
C LEU A 141 -17.23 4.00 -3.90
N SER A 142 -17.77 5.20 -4.05
CA SER A 142 -18.77 5.48 -5.10
C SER A 142 -18.17 6.02 -6.40
N ASN A 143 -17.08 6.77 -6.30
CA ASN A 143 -16.36 7.36 -7.44
C ASN A 143 -14.89 7.01 -7.32
N THR A 144 -14.21 6.82 -8.46
CA THR A 144 -12.79 6.49 -8.49
C THR A 144 -12.05 7.18 -9.64
N LEU A 145 -10.88 7.77 -9.37
CA LEU A 145 -10.03 8.38 -10.39
C LEU A 145 -9.49 7.39 -11.43
N THR A 146 -9.61 6.08 -11.20
CA THR A 146 -9.31 5.03 -12.18
C THR A 146 -10.46 4.78 -13.17
N CYS A 147 -11.65 5.32 -12.90
CA CYS A 147 -12.80 5.34 -13.81
C CYS A 147 -12.79 6.64 -14.63
N LYS A 148 -12.75 6.53 -15.97
CA LYS A 148 -12.69 7.69 -16.88
C LYS A 148 -13.86 8.69 -16.76
N ARG A 149 -14.98 8.28 -16.16
CA ARG A 149 -16.17 9.12 -15.99
C ARG A 149 -16.14 9.96 -14.73
N ASP A 150 -15.26 9.63 -13.79
CA ASP A 150 -15.21 10.26 -12.48
C ASP A 150 -14.05 11.27 -12.42
N ASN A 151 -14.24 12.35 -11.68
CA ASN A 151 -13.23 13.42 -11.53
C ASN A 151 -12.61 13.47 -10.12
N PHE A 152 -13.07 12.60 -9.21
CA PHE A 152 -12.56 12.48 -7.84
C PHE A 152 -12.94 11.11 -7.29
N CYS A 153 -12.22 10.63 -6.28
CA CYS A 153 -12.65 9.48 -5.49
C CYS A 153 -13.55 9.93 -4.34
N ARG A 154 -14.58 9.15 -3.99
CA ARG A 154 -15.44 9.41 -2.83
C ARG A 154 -15.50 8.20 -1.93
N PHE A 155 -14.99 8.35 -0.72
CA PHE A 155 -14.98 7.30 0.29
C PHE A 155 -15.95 7.66 1.42
N SER A 156 -16.69 6.65 1.89
CA SER A 156 -17.59 6.78 3.03
C SER A 156 -17.44 5.56 3.92
N VAL A 157 -16.95 5.78 5.14
CA VAL A 157 -16.68 4.70 6.10
C VAL A 157 -17.47 4.96 7.38
N TYR A 158 -18.15 3.91 7.85
CA TYR A 158 -19.00 3.95 9.04
C TYR A 158 -18.66 2.80 9.98
N PHE A 159 -18.62 3.08 11.28
CA PHE A 159 -18.43 2.10 12.34
C PHE A 159 -19.35 2.46 13.51
N ARG A 160 -20.45 1.72 13.65
CA ARG A 160 -21.55 2.10 14.53
C ARG A 160 -21.47 1.32 15.86
N PRO A 161 -21.55 1.99 17.03
CA PRO A 161 -21.60 1.33 18.33
C PRO A 161 -22.76 0.34 18.46
N ALA A 162 -23.86 0.55 17.74
CA ALA A 162 -25.03 -0.34 17.71
C ALA A 162 -24.72 -1.74 17.14
N ASN A 163 -23.62 -1.89 16.40
CA ASN A 163 -23.20 -3.17 15.82
C ASN A 163 -22.26 -3.97 16.73
N LEU A 164 -22.00 -3.48 17.95
CA LEU A 164 -21.01 -4.03 18.88
C LEU A 164 -21.65 -4.63 20.14
N THR A 165 -20.93 -5.54 20.77
CA THR A 165 -21.18 -5.95 22.16
C THR A 165 -20.81 -4.83 23.12
N ASP A 166 -21.32 -4.84 24.35
CA ASP A 166 -21.01 -3.82 25.35
C ASP A 166 -19.51 -3.72 25.66
N GLU A 167 -18.83 -4.86 25.73
CA GLU A 167 -17.38 -4.93 25.92
C GLU A 167 -16.62 -4.21 24.79
N LYS A 168 -16.94 -4.54 23.52
CA LYS A 168 -16.31 -3.90 22.36
C LYS A 168 -16.67 -2.42 22.25
N LYS A 169 -17.89 -2.06 22.64
CA LYS A 169 -18.34 -0.67 22.68
C LYS A 169 -17.53 0.14 23.68
N ALA A 170 -17.27 -0.41 24.88
CA ALA A 170 -16.41 0.23 25.87
C ALA A 170 -14.97 0.40 25.35
N LEU A 171 -14.42 -0.61 24.67
CA LEU A 171 -13.08 -0.57 24.08
C LEU A 171 -12.96 0.47 22.94
N CYS A 172 -13.96 0.55 22.07
CA CYS A 172 -13.92 1.41 20.88
C CYS A 172 -14.34 2.85 21.16
N PHE A 173 -15.28 3.06 22.10
CA PHE A 173 -15.99 4.34 22.29
C PHE A 173 -16.08 4.80 23.75
N GLY A 174 -15.54 4.04 24.72
CA GLY A 174 -15.61 4.40 26.14
C GLY A 174 -14.84 5.68 26.50
N GLU A 175 -15.12 6.25 27.68
CA GLU A 175 -14.58 7.54 28.12
C GLU A 175 -13.14 7.52 28.64
N ASN A 176 -12.37 6.45 28.40
CA ASN A 176 -11.01 6.34 28.93
C ASN A 176 -10.11 7.49 28.38
N LYS A 177 -9.77 8.45 29.26
CA LYS A 177 -9.00 9.66 28.93
C LYS A 177 -7.55 9.36 28.56
N GLU A 178 -6.99 8.25 29.04
CA GLU A 178 -5.63 7.82 28.71
C GLU A 178 -5.53 7.36 27.25
N ALA A 179 -6.58 6.72 26.75
CA ALA A 179 -6.72 6.21 25.38
C ALA A 179 -7.02 7.28 24.31
N SER A 180 -6.83 8.57 24.62
CA SER A 180 -7.16 9.65 23.70
C SER A 180 -6.22 9.65 22.49
N VAL A 181 -6.77 9.90 21.30
CA VAL A 181 -6.01 10.04 20.05
C VAL A 181 -4.91 11.10 20.17
N LYS A 182 -5.14 12.16 20.94
CA LYS A 182 -4.13 13.21 21.19
C LYS A 182 -2.89 12.68 21.92
N ASN A 183 -3.09 11.83 22.92
CA ASN A 183 -1.99 11.19 23.64
C ASN A 183 -1.27 10.19 22.71
N ALA A 184 -2.03 9.37 21.98
CA ALA A 184 -1.49 8.39 21.04
C ALA A 184 -0.62 9.03 19.94
N LEU A 185 -0.99 10.21 19.44
CA LEU A 185 -0.19 10.96 18.46
C LEU A 185 1.17 11.42 19.00
N HIS A 186 1.31 11.56 20.32
CA HIS A 186 2.59 11.94 20.96
C HIS A 186 3.43 10.73 21.35
N THR A 187 2.79 9.59 21.65
CA THR A 187 3.48 8.39 22.16
C THR A 187 3.82 7.38 21.08
N MET A 188 3.05 7.31 19.99
CA MET A 188 3.32 6.40 18.88
C MET A 188 4.22 7.09 17.85
N GLU A 189 5.40 6.51 17.61
CA GLU A 189 6.32 6.99 16.58
C GLU A 189 5.64 7.00 15.21
N THR A 190 5.77 8.12 14.51
CA THR A 190 5.39 8.20 13.10
C THR A 190 6.40 7.39 12.30
N VAL A 191 5.95 6.36 11.59
CA VAL A 191 6.81 5.58 10.69
C VAL A 191 7.35 6.50 9.60
N ASP A 192 8.65 6.38 9.31
CA ASP A 192 9.27 7.11 8.21
C ASP A 192 8.61 6.76 6.87
N PHE A 193 8.48 7.75 5.97
CA PHE A 193 7.76 7.55 4.71
C PHE A 193 8.36 6.40 3.88
N LYS A 194 9.70 6.28 3.84
CA LYS A 194 10.37 5.20 3.11
C LYS A 194 10.02 3.85 3.69
N GLN A 195 10.07 3.72 5.02
CA GLN A 195 9.71 2.47 5.72
C GLN A 195 8.25 2.09 5.48
N GLY A 196 7.35 3.10 5.47
CA GLY A 196 5.95 2.92 5.09
C GLY A 196 5.80 2.32 3.70
N ILE A 197 6.38 2.95 2.68
CA ILE A 197 6.31 2.47 1.29
C ILE A 197 6.98 1.10 1.13
N ASN A 198 8.11 0.86 1.79
CA ASN A 198 8.80 -0.43 1.81
C ASN A 198 7.89 -1.56 2.32
N SER A 199 7.24 -1.33 3.47
CA SER A 199 6.27 -2.27 4.05
C SER A 199 5.10 -2.52 3.12
N MET A 200 4.52 -1.47 2.52
CA MET A 200 3.43 -1.62 1.54
C MET A 200 3.87 -2.42 0.32
N PHE A 201 5.08 -2.18 -0.19
CA PHE A 201 5.62 -2.88 -1.33
C PHE A 201 5.75 -4.37 -1.04
N ILE A 202 6.46 -4.73 0.03
CA ILE A 202 6.77 -6.13 0.35
C ILE A 202 5.50 -6.93 0.57
N LYS A 203 4.56 -6.40 1.37
CA LYS A 203 3.31 -7.10 1.70
C LYS A 203 2.40 -7.28 0.49
N LEU A 204 2.22 -6.23 -0.30
CA LEU A 204 1.37 -6.31 -1.49
C LEU A 204 1.98 -7.28 -2.52
N TYR A 205 3.29 -7.23 -2.74
CA TYR A 205 4.00 -8.21 -3.56
C TYR A 205 3.81 -9.64 -3.01
N TYR A 206 4.02 -9.84 -1.72
CA TYR A 206 3.88 -11.14 -1.05
C TYR A 206 2.50 -11.74 -1.29
N TYR A 207 1.42 -10.98 -1.08
CA TYR A 207 0.07 -11.51 -1.29
C TYR A 207 -0.27 -11.73 -2.77
N LEU A 208 0.30 -10.94 -3.69
CA LEU A 208 0.20 -11.23 -5.13
C LEU A 208 0.86 -12.57 -5.47
N LEU A 209 2.00 -12.89 -4.86
CA LEU A 209 2.67 -14.18 -4.99
C LEU A 209 1.89 -15.33 -4.35
N GLU A 210 1.53 -15.20 -3.08
CA GLU A 210 0.84 -16.22 -2.29
C GLU A 210 -0.45 -16.67 -3.00
N VAL A 211 -1.32 -15.71 -3.34
CA VAL A 211 -2.61 -16.04 -3.98
C VAL A 211 -2.39 -16.61 -5.38
N SER A 212 -1.39 -16.12 -6.13
CA SER A 212 -1.07 -16.69 -7.46
C SER A 212 -0.63 -18.15 -7.33
N LYS A 213 0.24 -18.47 -6.37
CA LYS A 213 0.70 -19.83 -6.12
C LYS A 213 -0.42 -20.74 -5.62
N GLU A 214 -1.28 -20.26 -4.73
CA GLU A 214 -2.44 -21.04 -4.26
C GLU A 214 -3.41 -21.40 -5.40
N ARG A 215 -3.64 -20.48 -6.35
CA ARG A 215 -4.66 -20.65 -7.39
C ARG A 215 -4.15 -21.33 -8.66
N LEU A 216 -2.84 -21.25 -8.93
CA LEU A 216 -2.21 -21.70 -10.16
C LEU A 216 -0.96 -22.59 -9.94
N GLY A 217 -0.56 -22.85 -8.69
CA GLY A 217 0.67 -23.59 -8.40
C GLY A 217 1.93 -22.86 -8.88
N GLU A 218 2.90 -23.61 -9.37
CA GLU A 218 4.17 -23.06 -9.87
C GLU A 218 4.01 -22.15 -11.10
N GLU A 219 2.97 -22.36 -11.91
CA GLU A 219 2.63 -21.43 -13.00
C GLU A 219 2.35 -20.03 -12.45
N GLY A 220 1.65 -19.92 -11.32
CA GLY A 220 1.42 -18.65 -10.64
C GLY A 220 2.71 -17.97 -10.19
N VAL A 221 3.67 -18.75 -9.68
CA VAL A 221 5.01 -18.25 -9.30
C VAL A 221 5.76 -17.72 -10.53
N CYS A 222 5.74 -18.46 -11.65
CA CYS A 222 6.35 -18.03 -12.90
C CYS A 222 5.72 -16.73 -13.44
N ILE A 223 4.39 -16.60 -13.37
CA ILE A 223 3.68 -15.39 -13.80
C ILE A 223 4.08 -14.17 -12.97
N VAL A 224 4.23 -14.32 -11.65
CA VAL A 224 4.72 -13.24 -10.78
C VAL A 224 6.18 -12.91 -11.09
N ALA A 225 7.03 -13.92 -11.31
CA ALA A 225 8.41 -13.73 -11.72
C ALA A 225 8.53 -12.93 -13.04
N LEU A 226 7.65 -13.18 -14.02
CA LEU A 226 7.58 -12.40 -15.26
C LEU A 226 7.26 -10.92 -14.98
N GLY A 227 6.33 -10.64 -14.06
CA GLY A 227 6.00 -9.28 -13.63
C GLY A 227 7.19 -8.58 -12.95
N LEU A 228 7.91 -9.28 -12.08
CA LEU A 228 9.12 -8.77 -11.43
C LEU A 228 10.23 -8.40 -12.44
N ARG A 229 10.40 -9.18 -13.51
CA ARG A 229 11.37 -8.85 -14.58
C ARG A 229 10.99 -7.59 -15.35
N LYS A 230 9.70 -7.39 -15.63
CA LYS A 230 9.18 -6.14 -16.22
C LYS A 230 9.38 -4.96 -15.26
N LEU A 231 9.20 -5.20 -13.95
CA LEU A 231 9.44 -4.21 -12.91
C LEU A 231 10.93 -3.80 -12.85
N ALA A 232 11.88 -4.74 -12.97
CA ALA A 232 13.31 -4.40 -13.01
C ALA A 232 13.64 -3.40 -14.13
N GLN A 233 13.19 -3.70 -15.35
CA GLN A 233 13.43 -2.85 -16.52
C GLN A 233 12.81 -1.46 -16.34
N SER A 234 11.52 -1.42 -15.99
CA SER A 234 10.80 -0.15 -15.85
C SER A 234 11.28 0.70 -14.66
N THR A 235 11.73 0.07 -13.58
CA THR A 235 12.33 0.75 -12.43
C THR A 235 13.71 1.29 -12.75
N ALA A 236 14.56 0.53 -13.47
CA ALA A 236 15.86 1.02 -13.90
C ALA A 236 15.73 2.27 -14.78
N SER A 237 14.85 2.23 -15.79
CA SER A 237 14.56 3.40 -16.63
C SER A 237 14.06 4.59 -15.82
N ALA A 238 13.17 4.36 -14.84
CA ALA A 238 12.67 5.43 -13.97
C ALA A 238 13.78 6.05 -13.12
N ILE A 239 14.64 5.24 -12.51
CA ILE A 239 15.76 5.72 -11.69
C ILE A 239 16.75 6.53 -12.53
N THR A 240 17.07 6.09 -13.75
CA THR A 240 17.93 6.86 -14.67
C THR A 240 17.33 8.25 -14.96
N ILE A 241 16.06 8.30 -15.33
CA ILE A 241 15.36 9.57 -15.60
C ILE A 241 15.33 10.48 -14.36
N GLN A 242 15.08 9.90 -13.17
CA GLN A 242 15.06 10.65 -11.91
C GLN A 242 16.43 11.24 -11.55
N ALA A 243 17.50 10.47 -11.77
CA ALA A 243 18.87 10.91 -11.54
C ALA A 243 19.23 12.07 -12.48
N ASP A 244 18.96 11.91 -13.78
CA ASP A 244 19.17 12.93 -14.81
C ASP A 244 18.39 14.23 -14.51
N HIS A 245 17.10 14.12 -14.18
CA HIS A 245 16.25 15.28 -13.87
C HIS A 245 16.67 16.04 -12.61
N THR A 246 17.37 15.38 -11.69
CA THR A 246 17.84 16.02 -10.44
C THR A 246 19.32 16.37 -10.49
N GLY A 247 20.02 16.07 -11.59
CA GLY A 247 21.45 16.30 -11.74
C GLY A 247 22.32 15.50 -10.76
N ASN A 248 21.84 14.35 -10.28
CA ASN A 248 22.58 13.50 -9.34
C ASN A 248 23.10 12.24 -10.05
N PRO A 249 24.28 11.73 -9.70
CA PRO A 249 24.74 10.43 -10.16
C PRO A 249 23.90 9.30 -9.54
N ILE A 250 23.81 8.17 -10.24
CA ILE A 250 23.22 6.94 -9.72
C ILE A 250 24.25 6.25 -8.83
N ASP A 251 24.34 6.66 -7.57
CA ASP A 251 25.18 6.05 -6.54
C ASP A 251 24.32 5.45 -5.40
N GLN A 252 24.97 4.77 -4.44
CA GLN A 252 24.27 4.17 -3.31
C GLN A 252 23.41 5.19 -2.54
N LYS A 253 23.90 6.43 -2.39
CA LYS A 253 23.20 7.51 -1.67
C LYS A 253 21.95 7.96 -2.42
N PHE A 254 21.98 7.99 -3.75
CA PHE A 254 20.82 8.29 -4.58
C PHE A 254 19.76 7.19 -4.44
N ILE A 255 20.18 5.92 -4.51
CA ILE A 255 19.28 4.77 -4.34
C ILE A 255 18.64 4.78 -2.96
N ASP A 256 19.43 4.94 -1.89
CA ASP A 256 18.92 4.95 -0.52
C ASP A 256 17.86 6.03 -0.28
N LYS A 257 17.92 7.13 -1.02
CA LYS A 257 16.96 8.25 -0.91
C LYS A 257 15.76 8.12 -1.83
N ASN A 258 15.87 7.50 -3.01
CA ASN A 258 14.82 7.54 -4.03
C ASN A 258 14.14 6.18 -4.25
N PHE A 259 14.75 5.09 -3.84
CA PHE A 259 14.21 3.74 -3.96
C PHE A 259 13.65 3.27 -2.61
N PRO A 260 12.42 2.71 -2.56
CA PRO A 260 11.78 2.41 -1.28
C PRO A 260 12.38 1.19 -0.58
N LEU A 261 12.83 0.19 -1.34
CA LEU A 261 13.36 -1.05 -0.75
C LEU A 261 14.83 -0.90 -0.34
N ASN A 262 15.24 -1.75 0.59
CA ASN A 262 16.65 -2.06 0.78
C ASN A 262 17.17 -2.83 -0.46
N ILE A 263 18.18 -2.27 -1.14
CA ILE A 263 18.74 -2.88 -2.35
C ILE A 263 19.43 -4.23 -2.07
N ASP A 264 19.88 -4.41 -0.82
CA ASP A 264 20.30 -5.68 -0.25
C ASP A 264 19.15 -6.22 0.62
N SER A 265 18.43 -7.22 0.10
CA SER A 265 17.28 -7.82 0.77
C SER A 265 17.62 -8.50 2.09
N ASN A 266 18.88 -8.82 2.36
CA ASN A 266 19.30 -9.39 3.65
C ASN A 266 19.22 -8.39 4.80
N LYS A 267 19.15 -7.09 4.49
CA LYS A 267 19.00 -6.02 5.48
C LYS A 267 17.54 -5.66 5.76
N GLU A 268 16.61 -6.44 5.22
CA GLU A 268 15.19 -6.18 5.34
C GLU A 268 14.52 -7.20 6.29
N PRO A 269 14.18 -6.79 7.53
CA PRO A 269 13.62 -7.70 8.53
C PRO A 269 12.21 -8.19 8.18
N LEU A 270 11.44 -7.49 7.33
CA LEU A 270 10.10 -7.94 6.95
C LEU A 270 10.09 -9.32 6.29
N TRP A 271 11.19 -9.75 5.67
CA TRP A 271 11.28 -11.10 5.11
C TRP A 271 11.21 -12.20 6.16
N GLU A 272 11.43 -11.94 7.44
CA GLU A 272 11.21 -12.94 8.49
C GLU A 272 9.73 -13.38 8.56
N SER A 273 8.81 -12.46 8.27
CA SER A 273 7.36 -12.72 8.28
C SER A 273 6.78 -12.97 6.88
N TYR A 274 7.39 -12.42 5.83
CA TYR A 274 6.86 -12.41 4.46
C TYR A 274 7.72 -13.19 3.46
N ASN A 275 8.32 -14.32 3.88
CA ASN A 275 9.15 -15.17 3.01
C ASN A 275 8.58 -16.57 2.73
N ASN A 276 7.32 -16.84 3.06
CA ASN A 276 6.67 -18.04 2.55
C ASN A 276 6.74 -18.06 1.01
N HIS A 277 6.79 -19.26 0.43
CA HIS A 277 6.91 -19.46 -1.01
C HIS A 277 8.20 -18.89 -1.63
N ASN A 278 9.26 -18.74 -0.83
CA ASN A 278 10.56 -18.17 -1.24
C ASN A 278 10.43 -16.75 -1.80
N ALA A 279 9.52 -15.95 -1.24
CA ALA A 279 9.22 -14.61 -1.75
C ALA A 279 10.46 -13.69 -1.83
N LYS A 280 11.37 -13.77 -0.85
CA LYS A 280 12.64 -13.03 -0.83
C LYS A 280 13.56 -13.44 -1.98
N GLU A 281 13.77 -14.74 -2.16
CA GLU A 281 14.62 -15.26 -3.23
C GLU A 281 14.04 -14.90 -4.61
N LEU A 282 12.72 -14.98 -4.77
CA LEU A 282 12.06 -14.68 -6.03
C LEU A 282 12.21 -13.21 -6.42
N ILE A 283 12.10 -12.28 -5.46
CA ILE A 283 12.32 -10.85 -5.71
C ILE A 283 13.80 -10.54 -5.94
N ASP A 284 14.73 -11.22 -5.27
CA ASP A 284 16.17 -11.06 -5.49
C ASP A 284 16.53 -11.41 -6.94
N ILE A 285 16.17 -12.63 -7.38
CA ILE A 285 16.55 -13.17 -8.69
C ILE A 285 15.89 -12.40 -9.84
N ASN A 286 14.62 -12.00 -9.68
CA ASN A 286 13.85 -11.45 -10.80
C ASN A 286 13.77 -9.92 -10.79
N PHE A 287 14.05 -9.26 -9.67
CA PHE A 287 13.96 -7.80 -9.55
C PHE A 287 15.24 -7.14 -9.04
N LEU A 288 15.67 -7.39 -7.81
CA LEU A 288 16.74 -6.61 -7.18
C LEU A 288 18.11 -6.83 -7.82
N ILE A 289 18.52 -8.07 -8.09
CA ILE A 289 19.79 -8.39 -8.75
C ILE A 289 19.81 -7.85 -10.20
N PRO A 290 18.78 -8.08 -11.04
CA PRO A 290 18.71 -7.48 -12.37
C PRO A 290 18.74 -5.94 -12.35
N LEU A 291 18.01 -5.31 -11.42
CA LEU A 291 17.97 -3.85 -11.27
C LEU A 291 19.36 -3.29 -10.99
N ARG A 292 20.06 -3.86 -10.00
CA ARG A 292 21.44 -3.51 -9.66
C ARG A 292 22.38 -3.60 -10.86
N LYS A 293 22.32 -4.72 -11.59
CA LYS A 293 23.12 -4.94 -12.80
C LYS A 293 22.85 -3.87 -13.88
N GLN A 294 21.59 -3.46 -14.07
CA GLN A 294 21.21 -2.43 -15.04
C GLN A 294 21.66 -1.03 -14.62
N LEU A 295 21.67 -0.75 -13.32
CA LEU A 295 22.11 0.53 -12.76
C LEU A 295 23.63 0.62 -12.57
N GLY A 296 24.36 -0.49 -12.67
CA GLY A 296 25.81 -0.53 -12.50
C GLY A 296 26.28 -0.43 -11.05
N ILE A 297 25.49 -0.94 -10.09
CA ILE A 297 25.71 -0.86 -8.64
C ILE A 297 25.68 -2.22 -7.93
#